data_AF-A0A954WM62-F1
#
_entry.id   AF-A0A954WM62-F1
#
_cell.length_a   1.000
_cell.length_b   1.000
_cell.length_c   1.000
_cell.angle_alpha   90.00
_cell.angle_beta   90.00
_cell.angle_gamma   90.00
#
_symmetry.space_group_name_H-M   'P 1'
#
loop_
_entity.id
_entity.type
_entity.pdbx_description
1 polymer ?
#
loop_
_entity_poly.entity_id
_entity_poly.type
_entity_poly.pdbx_seq_one_letter_code
_entity_poly.pdbx_strand_id
1 'polypeptide(L)'
;LAPDFFFHDQIYRQNGEEVLLPPGDYEVTYTRGPEYRVLKRTVTVPNAAEHRESFRLARWIKMTDHGWYSGDHHVHAAGCSHYESPTQGVTPQDMMRHILGEDLNVGCVLSWGPCWYYQKEFFEGSTHRLSLPDYLMRYDVEVSGFPSSHAGHLCLLNLKEDDYEYPKPVAFDWSYAGESGKFSGTKTEHVGEWPSWDLPVLAWGKQQGGIVGFSHSGWGLQVPGDELPNWNIPKFDGIGANEYVVDVVHGVCDFISAVDTPAVWELSIWYHTLNCGYTCRISGETDFPCIYGDRVGLGRVYVKLDDNQPLNYERWIAGIRDGRSYCGDGLSHLYDFQVNGLGVGEAGDQNRASFVAVKSGDKLRVTVNAAALLEETPNDTIRSRPLDQKPYWHVERARIGASRKVPVELIVNGEAVERREIEADGSQQPLTFDYTPERSSWIALRIFPTAHTNPVFVEVDGQPIRANRRSAEWCLKAVDVCWNAKRNNIHERERAAAEAAYDVARQAYRRIL
;
A
#
# COMPACT_ATOMS: atom_id res chain seq x y z
N LEU A 1 -26.06 -4.48 7.88
CA LEU A 1 -26.61 -5.83 8.10
C LEU A 1 -25.64 -6.78 7.42
N ALA A 2 -24.71 -7.38 8.15
CA ALA A 2 -23.78 -8.33 7.55
C ALA A 2 -24.57 -9.48 6.85
N PRO A 3 -24.17 -9.93 5.66
CA PRO A 3 -22.95 -9.56 4.93
C PRO A 3 -23.07 -8.32 4.02
N ASP A 4 -24.25 -7.69 3.91
CA ASP A 4 -24.48 -6.55 3.02
C ASP A 4 -24.25 -5.22 3.76
N PHE A 5 -23.13 -4.57 3.44
CA PHE A 5 -22.74 -3.34 4.11
C PHE A 5 -23.58 -2.17 3.60
N PHE A 6 -24.17 -1.42 4.51
CA PHE A 6 -25.15 -0.35 4.20
C PHE A 6 -24.53 0.85 3.47
N PHE A 7 -23.21 0.95 3.47
CA PHE A 7 -22.43 2.02 2.83
C PHE A 7 -21.87 1.60 1.46
N HIS A 8 -22.24 0.42 0.95
CA HIS A 8 -21.92 -0.03 -0.40
C HIS A 8 -23.15 0.01 -1.30
N ASP A 9 -22.93 0.33 -2.58
CA ASP A 9 -23.95 0.19 -3.61
C ASP A 9 -24.12 -1.27 -4.07
N GLN A 10 -23.11 -2.11 -3.85
CA GLN A 10 -23.08 -3.51 -4.26
C GLN A 10 -23.27 -4.49 -3.10
N ILE A 11 -23.75 -5.68 -3.45
CA ILE A 11 -23.78 -6.86 -2.59
C ILE A 11 -22.92 -7.96 -3.18
N TYR A 12 -22.34 -8.81 -2.34
CA TYR A 12 -21.53 -9.95 -2.79
C TYR A 12 -22.33 -11.24 -2.69
N ARG A 13 -22.40 -11.98 -3.80
CA ARG A 13 -23.12 -13.25 -3.87
C ARG A 13 -22.28 -14.35 -4.52
N GLN A 14 -22.33 -15.53 -3.91
CA GLN A 14 -21.77 -16.76 -4.49
C GLN A 14 -22.80 -17.44 -5.40
N ASN A 15 -22.33 -18.39 -6.22
CA ASN A 15 -23.22 -19.16 -7.08
C ASN A 15 -24.26 -19.93 -6.25
N GLY A 16 -25.54 -19.71 -6.56
CA GLY A 16 -26.66 -20.35 -5.88
C GLY A 16 -27.21 -19.58 -4.67
N GLU A 17 -26.63 -18.43 -4.31
CA GLU A 17 -27.24 -17.54 -3.32
C GLU A 17 -28.39 -16.71 -3.88
N GLU A 18 -29.22 -16.20 -2.98
CA GLU A 18 -30.50 -15.56 -3.30
C GLU A 18 -30.53 -14.09 -2.87
N VAL A 19 -31.41 -13.32 -3.52
CA VAL A 19 -31.71 -11.93 -3.18
C VAL A 19 -33.23 -11.76 -3.27
N LEU A 20 -33.84 -11.15 -2.26
CA LEU A 20 -35.26 -10.82 -2.27
C LEU A 20 -35.49 -9.55 -3.08
N LEU A 21 -36.26 -9.66 -4.17
CA LEU A 21 -36.65 -8.53 -5.01
C LEU A 21 -38.17 -8.57 -5.27
N PRO A 22 -38.87 -7.42 -5.21
CA PRO A 22 -40.23 -7.31 -5.72
C PRO A 22 -40.32 -7.68 -7.20
N PRO A 23 -41.50 -8.09 -7.70
CA PRO A 23 -41.72 -8.22 -9.13
C PRO A 23 -41.53 -6.88 -9.84
N GLY A 24 -40.79 -6.88 -10.95
CA GLY A 24 -40.45 -5.65 -11.68
C GLY A 24 -39.28 -5.81 -12.64
N ASP A 25 -38.98 -4.74 -13.37
CA ASP A 25 -37.84 -4.66 -14.28
C ASP A 25 -36.66 -3.98 -13.59
N TYR A 26 -35.50 -4.61 -13.64
CA TYR A 26 -34.27 -4.15 -12.99
C TYR A 26 -33.13 -4.05 -13.99
N GLU A 27 -32.37 -2.96 -13.94
CA GLU A 27 -31.04 -2.90 -14.55
C GLU A 27 -30.00 -3.41 -13.54
N VAL A 28 -29.39 -4.54 -13.85
CA VAL A 28 -28.39 -5.17 -12.98
C VAL A 28 -27.00 -4.89 -13.54
N THR A 29 -26.14 -4.29 -12.72
CA THR A 29 -24.70 -4.15 -12.98
C THR A 29 -23.94 -5.23 -12.22
N TYR A 30 -23.00 -5.92 -12.87
CA TYR A 30 -22.26 -7.03 -12.25
C TYR A 30 -20.79 -7.06 -12.71
N THR A 31 -19.89 -7.35 -11.76
CA THR A 31 -18.44 -7.45 -11.94
C THR A 31 -17.81 -8.25 -10.79
N ARG A 32 -16.48 -8.39 -10.76
CA ARG A 32 -15.70 -9.01 -9.68
C ARG A 32 -14.30 -8.39 -9.61
N GLY A 33 -14.11 -7.30 -8.87
CA GLY A 33 -12.83 -6.58 -8.88
C GLY A 33 -12.47 -5.90 -10.21
N PRO A 34 -11.33 -5.20 -10.27
CA PRO A 34 -10.89 -4.43 -11.41
C PRO A 34 -10.35 -5.29 -12.56
N GLU A 35 -10.02 -6.56 -12.34
CA GLU A 35 -9.61 -7.51 -13.40
C GLU A 35 -10.79 -7.99 -14.28
N TYR A 36 -12.01 -7.61 -13.92
CA TYR A 36 -13.24 -7.95 -14.63
C TYR A 36 -13.93 -6.70 -15.18
N ARG A 37 -14.53 -6.84 -16.37
CA ARG A 37 -15.32 -5.79 -16.99
C ARG A 37 -16.63 -5.63 -16.23
N VAL A 38 -17.05 -4.38 -16.05
CA VAL A 38 -18.37 -4.05 -15.53
C VAL A 38 -19.40 -4.30 -16.64
N LEU A 39 -20.33 -5.23 -16.40
CA LEU A 39 -21.37 -5.60 -17.36
C LEU A 39 -22.75 -5.17 -16.85
N LYS A 40 -23.67 -4.90 -17.77
CA LYS A 40 -25.06 -4.53 -17.48
C LYS A 40 -26.03 -5.48 -18.17
N ARG A 41 -27.15 -5.78 -17.51
CA ARG A 41 -28.24 -6.60 -18.06
C ARG A 41 -29.58 -6.20 -17.46
N THR A 42 -30.61 -6.12 -18.29
CA THR A 42 -31.99 -5.98 -17.81
C THR A 42 -32.54 -7.34 -17.39
N VAL A 43 -33.14 -7.40 -16.21
CA VAL A 43 -33.80 -8.59 -15.64
C VAL A 43 -35.24 -8.24 -15.32
N THR A 44 -36.18 -9.05 -15.79
CA THR A 44 -37.59 -8.97 -15.39
C THR A 44 -37.85 -10.01 -14.31
N VAL A 45 -38.04 -9.56 -13.07
CA VAL A 45 -38.42 -10.42 -11.95
C VAL A 45 -39.93 -10.64 -12.00
N PRO A 46 -40.40 -11.89 -12.23
CA PRO A 46 -41.82 -12.18 -12.32
C PRO A 46 -42.48 -12.16 -10.93
N ASN A 47 -43.81 -12.07 -10.90
CA ASN A 47 -44.58 -12.33 -9.69
C ASN A 47 -44.67 -13.84 -9.43
N ALA A 48 -43.56 -14.42 -8.98
CA ALA A 48 -43.39 -15.84 -8.66
C ALA A 48 -42.62 -16.01 -7.34
N ALA A 49 -42.71 -17.19 -6.73
CA ALA A 49 -42.01 -17.48 -5.48
C ALA A 49 -40.48 -17.54 -5.65
N GLU A 50 -40.02 -18.02 -6.80
CA GLU A 50 -38.60 -18.13 -7.15
C GLU A 50 -38.39 -17.70 -8.60
N HIS A 51 -37.24 -17.06 -8.86
CA HIS A 51 -36.77 -16.71 -10.20
C HIS A 51 -35.26 -16.90 -10.27
N ARG A 52 -34.77 -17.57 -11.31
CA ARG A 52 -33.34 -17.89 -11.46
C ARG A 52 -32.72 -17.09 -12.57
N GLU A 53 -31.63 -16.43 -12.24
CA GLU A 53 -30.80 -15.69 -13.17
C GLU A 53 -29.37 -16.25 -13.21
N SER A 54 -28.65 -16.00 -14.31
CA SER A 54 -27.25 -16.39 -14.45
C SER A 54 -26.44 -15.25 -15.04
N PHE A 55 -25.33 -14.92 -14.37
CA PHE A 55 -24.44 -13.83 -14.74
C PHE A 55 -23.07 -14.40 -15.08
N ARG A 56 -22.63 -14.22 -16.33
CA ARG A 56 -21.30 -14.66 -16.76
C ARG A 56 -20.33 -13.49 -16.68
N LEU A 57 -19.41 -13.55 -15.72
CA LEU A 57 -18.36 -12.54 -15.57
C LEU A 57 -17.41 -12.55 -16.78
N ALA A 58 -16.94 -11.37 -17.20
CA ALA A 58 -15.97 -11.20 -18.29
C ALA A 58 -14.65 -10.64 -17.75
N ARG A 59 -13.67 -11.54 -17.55
CA ARG A 59 -12.31 -11.16 -17.14
C ARG A 59 -11.54 -10.60 -18.34
N TRP A 60 -10.84 -9.49 -18.18
CA TRP A 60 -9.99 -8.91 -19.24
C TRP A 60 -8.50 -9.22 -19.06
N ILE A 61 -8.06 -9.44 -17.82
CA ILE A 61 -6.71 -9.89 -17.47
C ILE A 61 -6.76 -10.81 -16.25
N LYS A 62 -5.88 -11.81 -16.18
CA LYS A 62 -5.73 -12.70 -15.02
C LYS A 62 -4.27 -12.70 -14.60
N MET A 63 -3.91 -11.88 -13.61
CA MET A 63 -2.50 -11.72 -13.26
C MET A 63 -1.87 -13.00 -12.69
N THR A 64 -2.68 -13.87 -12.10
CA THR A 64 -2.24 -15.18 -11.61
C THR A 64 -1.81 -16.13 -12.73
N ASP A 65 -2.26 -15.94 -13.98
CA ASP A 65 -1.75 -16.71 -15.13
C ASP A 65 -0.28 -16.33 -15.46
N HIS A 66 0.18 -15.18 -14.97
CA HIS A 66 1.56 -14.71 -15.05
C HIS A 66 2.31 -14.86 -13.72
N GLY A 67 1.73 -15.55 -12.72
CA GLY A 67 2.31 -15.74 -11.39
C GLY A 67 2.32 -14.50 -10.49
N TRP A 68 1.53 -13.47 -10.83
CA TRP A 68 1.38 -12.25 -10.04
C TRP A 68 0.07 -12.33 -9.23
N TYR A 69 0.18 -12.23 -7.91
CA TYR A 69 -0.94 -12.40 -6.97
C TYR A 69 -1.29 -11.08 -6.32
N SER A 70 -2.55 -10.68 -6.43
CA SER A 70 -3.05 -9.42 -5.88
C SER A 70 -3.17 -9.46 -4.36
N GLY A 71 -3.03 -8.33 -3.70
CA GLY A 71 -3.45 -8.21 -2.32
C GLY A 71 -3.69 -6.78 -1.88
N ASP A 72 -4.40 -6.69 -0.77
CA ASP A 72 -4.65 -5.46 -0.03
C ASP A 72 -4.24 -5.75 1.41
N HIS A 73 -3.13 -5.16 1.82
CA HIS A 73 -2.56 -5.45 3.12
C HIS A 73 -3.12 -4.54 4.23
N HIS A 74 -4.11 -3.70 3.94
CA HIS A 74 -4.72 -2.81 4.92
C HIS A 74 -6.22 -2.70 4.69
N VAL A 75 -6.97 -3.60 5.35
CA VAL A 75 -8.43 -3.50 5.47
C VAL A 75 -8.83 -3.70 6.93
N HIS A 76 -9.97 -3.15 7.34
CA HIS A 76 -10.48 -3.26 8.69
C HIS A 76 -11.82 -3.98 8.72
N ALA A 77 -12.06 -4.68 9.83
CA ALA A 77 -13.35 -5.30 10.14
C ALA A 77 -14.17 -4.47 11.17
N ALA A 78 -13.64 -3.35 11.68
CA ALA A 78 -14.32 -2.48 12.64
C ALA A 78 -13.88 -1.02 12.50
N GLY A 79 -14.66 -0.10 13.06
CA GLY A 79 -14.40 1.35 13.04
C GLY A 79 -14.67 2.05 11.68
N CYS A 80 -14.61 3.38 11.69
CA CYS A 80 -14.95 4.24 10.55
C CYS A 80 -16.40 4.01 10.05
N SER A 81 -16.57 3.61 8.79
CA SER A 81 -17.88 3.26 8.24
C SER A 81 -18.42 1.95 8.84
N HIS A 82 -17.55 1.13 9.45
CA HIS A 82 -18.00 0.05 10.33
C HIS A 82 -18.40 0.64 11.69
N TYR A 83 -19.69 0.49 12.00
CA TYR A 83 -20.38 0.83 13.23
C TYR A 83 -19.50 1.10 14.46
N GLU A 84 -19.69 2.26 15.09
CA GLU A 84 -19.13 2.56 16.42
C GLU A 84 -19.84 1.78 17.56
N SER A 85 -20.98 1.12 17.26
CA SER A 85 -21.60 -0.10 17.87
C SER A 85 -23.12 -0.13 17.58
N PRO A 86 -23.71 -1.25 17.08
CA PRO A 86 -24.24 -2.31 17.96
C PRO A 86 -23.59 -3.71 17.79
N THR A 87 -22.69 -3.90 16.84
CA THR A 87 -21.77 -5.06 16.79
C THR A 87 -20.36 -4.48 16.70
N GLN A 88 -19.39 -5.03 17.43
CA GLN A 88 -18.02 -4.52 17.54
C GLN A 88 -17.22 -4.76 16.23
N GLY A 89 -17.77 -4.34 15.10
CA GLY A 89 -17.32 -4.68 13.75
C GLY A 89 -18.13 -5.80 13.09
N VAL A 90 -17.53 -6.36 12.03
CA VAL A 90 -17.98 -7.52 11.25
C VAL A 90 -17.08 -8.72 11.52
N THR A 91 -17.51 -9.91 11.12
CA THR A 91 -16.80 -11.16 11.38
C THR A 91 -15.80 -11.49 10.28
N PRO A 92 -14.82 -12.39 10.52
CA PRO A 92 -13.94 -12.91 9.47
C PRO A 92 -14.70 -13.48 8.26
N GLN A 93 -15.89 -14.05 8.45
CA GLN A 93 -16.72 -14.57 7.36
C GLN A 93 -17.19 -13.46 6.41
N ASP A 94 -17.50 -12.29 6.95
CA ASP A 94 -17.94 -11.12 6.18
C ASP A 94 -16.77 -10.55 5.36
N MET A 95 -15.59 -10.42 5.99
CA MET A 95 -14.37 -9.97 5.30
C MET A 95 -13.96 -10.94 4.20
N MET A 96 -13.97 -12.26 4.46
CA MET A 96 -13.63 -13.26 3.45
C MET A 96 -14.58 -13.20 2.25
N ARG A 97 -15.87 -12.92 2.46
CA ARG A 97 -16.82 -12.73 1.35
C ARG A 97 -16.41 -11.56 0.46
N HIS A 98 -15.95 -10.45 1.02
CA HIS A 98 -15.51 -9.27 0.27
C HIS A 98 -14.21 -9.56 -0.50
N ILE A 99 -13.23 -10.21 0.15
CA ILE A 99 -11.98 -10.66 -0.48
C ILE A 99 -12.28 -11.52 -1.73
N LEU A 100 -13.18 -12.51 -1.61
CA LEU A 100 -13.59 -13.37 -2.72
C LEU A 100 -14.35 -12.61 -3.81
N GLY A 101 -15.21 -11.68 -3.40
CA GLY A 101 -16.05 -10.86 -4.25
C GLY A 101 -15.28 -9.86 -5.12
N GLU A 102 -14.11 -9.41 -4.65
CA GLU A 102 -13.22 -8.48 -5.36
C GLU A 102 -12.03 -9.16 -6.06
N ASP A 103 -12.03 -10.50 -6.11
CA ASP A 103 -10.96 -11.35 -6.67
C ASP A 103 -9.57 -11.00 -6.11
N LEU A 104 -9.51 -10.74 -4.81
CA LEU A 104 -8.29 -10.33 -4.12
C LEU A 104 -7.56 -11.56 -3.55
N ASN A 105 -6.36 -11.89 -4.04
CA ASN A 105 -5.70 -13.14 -3.62
C ASN A 105 -5.25 -13.12 -2.15
N VAL A 106 -4.89 -11.97 -1.60
CA VAL A 106 -4.51 -11.81 -0.19
C VAL A 106 -5.18 -10.59 0.41
N GLY A 107 -5.96 -10.76 1.47
CA GLY A 107 -6.48 -9.66 2.29
C GLY A 107 -5.91 -9.70 3.70
N CYS A 108 -5.24 -8.63 4.13
CA CYS A 108 -4.78 -8.50 5.52
C CYS A 108 -5.74 -7.61 6.30
N VAL A 109 -6.48 -8.21 7.23
CA VAL A 109 -7.42 -7.51 8.11
C VAL A 109 -6.66 -7.00 9.32
N LEU A 110 -6.49 -5.68 9.42
CA LEU A 110 -5.72 -5.06 10.47
C LEU A 110 -6.62 -4.69 11.66
N SER A 111 -6.31 -5.27 12.82
CA SER A 111 -6.86 -4.84 14.10
C SER A 111 -6.22 -3.52 14.50
N TRP A 112 -7.01 -2.59 15.02
CA TRP A 112 -6.59 -1.23 15.35
C TRP A 112 -7.37 -0.71 16.57
N GLY A 113 -7.08 0.52 17.03
CA GLY A 113 -7.58 1.06 18.30
C GLY A 113 -9.11 0.90 18.50
N PRO A 114 -9.95 1.35 17.56
CA PRO A 114 -11.38 1.05 17.54
C PRO A 114 -11.67 -0.46 17.54
N CYS A 115 -12.38 -0.90 18.58
CA CYS A 115 -12.71 -2.31 18.80
C CYS A 115 -11.48 -3.24 18.92
N TRP A 116 -10.29 -2.70 19.27
CA TRP A 116 -9.03 -3.45 19.45
C TRP A 116 -9.24 -4.79 20.17
N TYR A 117 -9.79 -4.73 21.39
CA TYR A 117 -9.93 -5.91 22.26
C TYR A 117 -10.89 -6.97 21.72
N TYR A 118 -11.84 -6.59 20.85
CA TYR A 118 -12.74 -7.56 20.21
C TYR A 118 -12.13 -8.13 18.94
N GLN A 119 -11.61 -7.27 18.06
CA GLN A 119 -11.08 -7.70 16.75
C GLN A 119 -9.80 -8.51 16.90
N LYS A 120 -9.00 -8.25 17.93
CA LYS A 120 -7.79 -9.04 18.20
C LYS A 120 -8.07 -10.50 18.57
N GLU A 121 -9.29 -10.86 18.97
CA GLU A 121 -9.69 -12.25 19.16
C GLU A 121 -9.60 -13.09 17.86
N PHE A 122 -9.53 -12.43 16.69
CA PHE A 122 -9.36 -13.07 15.38
C PHE A 122 -7.90 -13.19 14.93
N PHE A 123 -6.94 -12.69 15.71
CA PHE A 123 -5.51 -12.84 15.43
C PHE A 123 -5.06 -14.29 15.68
N GLU A 124 -4.49 -14.93 14.65
CA GLU A 124 -4.04 -16.34 14.70
C GLU A 124 -2.51 -16.48 14.56
N GLY A 125 -1.77 -15.38 14.35
CA GLY A 125 -0.33 -15.41 14.02
C GLY A 125 0.00 -16.19 12.72
N SER A 126 -1.01 -16.52 11.93
CA SER A 126 -0.97 -17.33 10.70
C SER A 126 -2.16 -16.96 9.80
N THR A 127 -2.23 -17.53 8.58
CA THR A 127 -3.40 -17.32 7.71
C THR A 127 -4.66 -17.88 8.36
N HIS A 128 -5.74 -17.09 8.36
CA HIS A 128 -7.00 -17.44 8.98
C HIS A 128 -7.60 -18.70 8.36
N ARG A 129 -8.22 -19.56 9.18
CA ARG A 129 -8.85 -20.83 8.75
C ARG A 129 -9.91 -20.76 7.63
N LEU A 130 -10.42 -19.56 7.32
CA LEU A 130 -11.36 -19.34 6.21
C LEU A 130 -10.66 -19.16 4.86
N SER A 131 -9.32 -19.10 4.84
CA SER A 131 -8.53 -19.02 3.62
C SER A 131 -8.81 -20.23 2.71
N LEU A 132 -8.79 -19.98 1.41
CA LEU A 132 -8.86 -20.96 0.34
C LEU A 132 -7.50 -21.06 -0.38
N PRO A 133 -7.25 -22.09 -1.20
CA PRO A 133 -5.94 -22.28 -1.86
C PRO A 133 -5.41 -21.05 -2.62
N ASP A 134 -6.30 -20.29 -3.27
CA ASP A 134 -5.93 -19.12 -4.09
C ASP A 134 -6.37 -17.77 -3.47
N TYR A 135 -6.91 -17.80 -2.24
CA TYR A 135 -7.46 -16.63 -1.54
C TYR A 135 -7.14 -16.73 -0.05
N LEU A 136 -6.19 -15.93 0.42
CA LEU A 136 -5.72 -15.93 1.79
C LEU A 136 -6.29 -14.72 2.54
N MET A 137 -6.68 -14.94 3.78
CA MET A 137 -7.00 -13.87 4.72
C MET A 137 -6.09 -14.02 5.93
N ARG A 138 -5.53 -12.92 6.42
CA ARG A 138 -4.74 -12.91 7.66
C ARG A 138 -5.14 -11.72 8.50
N TYR A 139 -5.14 -11.89 9.83
CA TYR A 139 -5.27 -10.80 10.77
C TYR A 139 -3.89 -10.37 11.26
N ASP A 140 -3.65 -9.07 11.26
CA ASP A 140 -2.41 -8.40 11.68
C ASP A 140 -2.79 -7.04 12.31
N VAL A 141 -1.87 -6.07 12.47
CA VAL A 141 -2.12 -4.84 13.25
C VAL A 141 -1.91 -3.58 12.42
N GLU A 142 -2.84 -2.62 12.53
CA GLU A 142 -2.59 -1.21 12.22
C GLU A 142 -2.40 -0.47 13.55
N VAL A 143 -1.26 0.20 13.69
CA VAL A 143 -0.98 1.05 14.87
C VAL A 143 -1.63 2.41 14.65
N SER A 144 -2.93 2.45 14.91
CA SER A 144 -3.83 3.59 14.75
C SER A 144 -4.83 3.64 15.90
N GLY A 145 -5.01 4.81 16.52
CA GLY A 145 -5.68 4.91 17.82
C GLY A 145 -4.82 4.39 18.99
N PHE A 146 -3.49 4.32 18.81
CA PHE A 146 -2.45 4.06 19.81
C PHE A 146 -1.74 5.37 20.22
N PRO A 147 -0.96 5.38 21.34
CA PRO A 147 -0.19 6.56 21.73
C PRO A 147 0.70 7.13 20.63
N SER A 148 1.31 6.29 19.77
CA SER A 148 2.14 6.74 18.66
C SER A 148 1.38 7.27 17.45
N SER A 149 0.05 7.16 17.37
CA SER A 149 -0.72 7.53 16.15
C SER A 149 -0.47 8.95 15.66
N HIS A 150 -0.11 9.87 16.56
CA HIS A 150 0.21 11.23 16.19
C HIS A 150 1.49 11.34 15.36
N ALA A 151 2.39 10.36 15.42
CA ALA A 151 3.68 10.29 14.72
C ALA A 151 3.50 9.73 13.31
N GLY A 152 2.62 8.74 13.17
CA GLY A 152 2.23 8.13 11.92
C GLY A 152 1.50 6.83 12.22
N HIS A 153 0.68 6.36 11.30
CA HIS A 153 0.05 5.05 11.41
C HIS A 153 0.92 4.03 10.71
N LEU A 154 0.95 2.82 11.27
CA LEU A 154 1.85 1.76 10.84
C LEU A 154 1.06 0.51 10.46
N CYS A 155 1.45 -0.12 9.36
CA CYS A 155 1.08 -1.50 9.06
C CYS A 155 2.13 -2.44 9.65
N LEU A 156 1.72 -3.35 10.53
CA LEU A 156 2.58 -4.40 11.06
C LEU A 156 2.07 -5.76 10.60
N LEU A 157 2.71 -6.31 9.57
CA LEU A 157 2.25 -7.53 8.89
C LEU A 157 3.10 -8.74 9.29
N ASN A 158 2.52 -9.94 9.18
CA ASN A 158 3.17 -11.20 9.50
C ASN A 158 3.67 -11.27 10.96
N LEU A 159 2.87 -10.73 11.88
CA LEU A 159 3.19 -10.76 13.31
C LEU A 159 2.97 -12.16 13.90
N LYS A 160 3.70 -12.44 14.99
CA LYS A 160 3.50 -13.64 15.83
C LYS A 160 2.78 -13.29 17.13
N GLU A 161 2.96 -12.07 17.59
CA GLU A 161 2.37 -11.47 18.76
C GLU A 161 1.80 -10.10 18.37
N ASP A 162 0.59 -9.78 18.82
CA ASP A 162 -0.11 -8.54 18.51
C ASP A 162 -0.06 -7.51 19.66
N ASP A 163 0.37 -7.90 20.86
CA ASP A 163 0.67 -6.97 21.97
C ASP A 163 2.16 -6.61 22.03
N TYR A 164 2.46 -5.30 22.01
CA TYR A 164 3.81 -4.80 22.08
C TYR A 164 4.57 -5.31 23.31
N GLU A 165 5.83 -5.70 23.12
CA GLU A 165 6.73 -6.11 24.18
C GLU A 165 7.98 -5.22 24.23
N TYR A 166 8.19 -4.56 25.37
CA TYR A 166 9.38 -3.79 25.65
C TYR A 166 10.62 -4.70 25.77
N PRO A 167 11.79 -4.29 25.25
CA PRO A 167 13.01 -5.10 25.27
C PRO A 167 13.60 -5.33 26.68
N LYS A 168 13.13 -4.57 27.67
CA LYS A 168 13.49 -4.71 29.08
C LYS A 168 12.32 -4.24 29.96
N PRO A 169 12.22 -4.73 31.21
CA PRO A 169 11.17 -4.28 32.12
C PRO A 169 11.17 -2.76 32.28
N VAL A 170 9.98 -2.16 32.16
CA VAL A 170 9.72 -0.74 32.40
C VAL A 170 8.55 -0.60 33.37
N ALA A 171 8.47 0.53 34.07
CA ALA A 171 7.35 0.84 34.95
C ALA A 171 6.97 2.31 34.83
N PHE A 172 5.67 2.58 34.68
CA PHE A 172 5.14 3.94 34.54
C PHE A 172 3.64 3.97 34.81
N ASP A 173 3.14 5.15 35.19
CA ASP A 173 1.72 5.45 35.12
C ASP A 173 1.36 5.81 33.66
N TRP A 174 0.16 5.42 33.20
CA TRP A 174 -0.32 5.72 31.85
C TRP A 174 -1.75 6.27 31.89
N SER A 175 -2.09 7.12 30.92
CA SER A 175 -3.43 7.63 30.69
C SER A 175 -3.62 7.82 29.19
N TYR A 176 -4.62 7.13 28.61
CA TYR A 176 -4.88 7.17 27.17
C TYR A 176 -6.34 6.84 26.88
N ALA A 177 -6.96 7.56 25.94
CA ALA A 177 -8.35 7.35 25.53
C ALA A 177 -9.39 7.25 26.67
N GLY A 178 -9.18 7.98 27.77
CA GLY A 178 -10.08 7.97 28.94
C GLY A 178 -9.84 6.84 29.94
N GLU A 179 -8.91 5.95 29.65
CA GLU A 179 -8.42 4.90 30.57
C GLU A 179 -7.12 5.33 31.23
N SER A 180 -6.80 4.77 32.40
CA SER A 180 -5.55 5.05 33.11
C SER A 180 -5.17 3.87 34.00
N GLY A 181 -3.87 3.66 34.19
CA GLY A 181 -3.35 2.53 34.93
C GLY A 181 -1.89 2.67 35.30
N LYS A 182 -1.34 1.59 35.86
CA LYS A 182 0.10 1.45 36.14
C LYS A 182 0.62 0.24 35.40
N PHE A 183 1.60 0.46 34.54
CA PHE A 183 2.29 -0.61 33.85
C PHE A 183 3.57 -0.97 34.59
N SER A 184 3.87 -2.27 34.68
CA SER A 184 5.15 -2.76 35.21
C SER A 184 5.45 -4.14 34.59
N GLY A 185 6.33 -4.17 33.60
CA GLY A 185 6.62 -5.41 32.87
C GLY A 185 7.30 -5.16 31.54
N THR A 186 7.24 -6.16 30.66
CA THR A 186 7.68 -6.04 29.26
C THR A 186 6.50 -6.06 28.29
N LYS A 187 5.56 -6.99 28.45
CA LYS A 187 4.43 -7.16 27.55
C LYS A 187 3.25 -6.27 27.97
N THR A 188 2.74 -5.49 27.02
CA THR A 188 1.56 -4.63 27.19
C THR A 188 0.26 -5.44 27.28
N GLU A 189 -0.71 -4.93 28.03
CA GLU A 189 -2.08 -5.47 28.13
C GLU A 189 -3.12 -4.44 27.65
N HIS A 190 -2.76 -3.16 27.70
CA HIS A 190 -3.62 -2.05 27.29
C HIS A 190 -2.97 -1.20 26.20
N VAL A 191 -3.79 -0.68 25.28
CA VAL A 191 -3.33 0.22 24.20
C VAL A 191 -2.54 1.42 24.72
N GLY A 192 -2.95 1.99 25.88
CA GLY A 192 -2.27 3.12 26.50
C GLY A 192 -0.86 2.83 27.03
N GLU A 193 -0.45 1.56 27.05
CA GLU A 193 0.88 1.12 27.49
C GLU A 193 1.89 1.05 26.35
N TRP A 194 1.45 1.21 25.11
CA TRP A 194 2.33 1.19 23.94
C TRP A 194 3.23 2.44 23.87
N PRO A 195 4.35 2.38 23.12
CA PRO A 195 5.17 3.56 22.84
C PRO A 195 4.39 4.70 22.19
N SER A 196 4.83 5.93 22.44
CA SER A 196 4.24 7.17 21.90
C SER A 196 4.95 7.71 20.65
N TRP A 197 5.70 6.88 19.94
CA TRP A 197 6.40 7.20 18.69
C TRP A 197 6.74 5.92 17.93
N ASP A 198 7.05 6.03 16.63
CA ASP A 198 6.89 4.90 15.70
C ASP A 198 8.09 3.94 15.68
N LEU A 199 9.31 4.46 15.77
CA LEU A 199 10.54 3.67 15.70
C LEU A 199 10.56 2.40 16.58
N PRO A 200 10.26 2.45 17.90
CA PRO A 200 10.28 1.25 18.73
C PRO A 200 9.24 0.22 18.30
N VAL A 201 8.09 0.65 17.77
CA VAL A 201 7.00 -0.22 17.32
C VAL A 201 7.38 -0.94 16.02
N LEU A 202 7.92 -0.21 15.05
CA LEU A 202 8.49 -0.79 13.82
C LEU A 202 9.60 -1.79 14.13
N ALA A 203 10.53 -1.41 15.02
CA ALA A 203 11.63 -2.26 15.43
C ALA A 203 11.14 -3.56 16.10
N TRP A 204 10.11 -3.48 16.95
CA TRP A 204 9.47 -4.65 17.57
C TRP A 204 8.82 -5.56 16.53
N GLY A 205 8.06 -5.02 15.57
CA GLY A 205 7.46 -5.83 14.50
C GLY A 205 8.51 -6.59 13.69
N LYS A 206 9.63 -5.92 13.33
CA LYS A 206 10.73 -6.58 12.61
C LYS A 206 11.43 -7.68 13.42
N GLN A 207 11.60 -7.52 14.73
CA GLN A 207 12.25 -8.54 15.57
C GLN A 207 11.52 -9.89 15.54
N GLN A 208 10.23 -9.88 15.25
CA GLN A 208 9.42 -11.09 15.15
C GLN A 208 9.52 -11.78 13.78
N GLY A 209 10.11 -11.10 12.78
CA GLY A 209 10.04 -11.46 11.37
C GLY A 209 8.84 -10.83 10.64
N GLY A 210 8.21 -9.81 11.25
CA GLY A 210 7.16 -9.03 10.61
C GLY A 210 7.70 -8.15 9.48
N ILE A 211 6.83 -7.83 8.53
CA ILE A 211 7.09 -6.88 7.44
C ILE A 211 6.31 -5.61 7.76
N VAL A 212 7.01 -4.50 7.95
CA VAL A 212 6.43 -3.31 8.58
C VAL A 212 6.61 -2.05 7.73
N GLY A 213 5.66 -1.12 7.83
CA GLY A 213 5.65 0.10 7.03
C GLY A 213 4.66 1.13 7.54
N PHE A 214 4.60 2.27 6.85
CA PHE A 214 3.64 3.34 7.14
C PHE A 214 2.39 3.21 6.29
N SER A 215 1.22 3.41 6.89
CA SER A 215 -0.10 3.41 6.25
C SER A 215 -0.44 4.77 5.62
N HIS A 216 -1.38 4.79 4.67
CA HIS A 216 -2.02 5.99 4.06
C HIS A 216 -1.09 7.20 3.95
N SER A 217 0.07 6.97 3.31
CA SER A 217 1.29 7.75 3.54
C SER A 217 1.12 9.26 3.34
N GLY A 218 0.21 9.70 2.48
CA GLY A 218 0.01 11.10 2.14
C GLY A 218 -0.56 11.98 3.25
N TRP A 219 -1.17 11.43 4.31
CA TRP A 219 -1.80 12.26 5.35
C TRP A 219 -0.78 12.99 6.24
N GLY A 220 -0.87 14.32 6.28
CA GLY A 220 0.12 15.17 6.95
C GLY A 220 1.29 15.58 6.05
N LEU A 221 1.35 15.01 4.84
CA LEU A 221 2.35 15.27 3.82
C LEU A 221 1.84 16.17 2.68
N GLN A 222 0.78 16.95 2.94
CA GLN A 222 0.17 17.80 1.93
C GLN A 222 1.13 18.89 1.45
N VAL A 223 1.25 18.99 0.13
CA VAL A 223 2.06 19.97 -0.58
C VAL A 223 1.29 20.54 -1.78
N PRO A 224 1.51 21.80 -2.15
CA PRO A 224 0.95 22.37 -3.37
C PRO A 224 1.69 21.86 -4.61
N GLY A 225 0.99 21.78 -5.74
CA GLY A 225 1.56 21.39 -7.03
C GLY A 225 1.52 19.88 -7.28
N ASP A 226 1.67 19.52 -8.55
CA ASP A 226 1.57 18.14 -9.03
C ASP A 226 2.92 17.57 -9.48
N GLU A 227 4.02 18.29 -9.23
CA GLU A 227 5.36 17.85 -9.59
C GLU A 227 5.87 16.71 -8.69
N LEU A 228 6.70 15.83 -9.26
CA LEU A 228 7.33 14.73 -8.56
C LEU A 228 8.84 14.68 -8.87
N PRO A 229 9.72 14.56 -7.86
CA PRO A 229 9.39 14.76 -6.44
C PRO A 229 9.00 16.22 -6.15
N ASN A 230 8.04 16.44 -5.26
CA ASN A 230 7.63 17.78 -4.85
C ASN A 230 8.61 18.40 -3.86
N TRP A 231 9.11 19.60 -4.16
CA TRP A 231 10.16 20.23 -3.37
C TRP A 231 9.66 21.09 -2.20
N ASN A 232 8.35 21.25 -2.07
CA ASN A 232 7.77 21.89 -0.90
C ASN A 232 7.95 20.99 0.32
N ILE A 233 8.15 21.60 1.48
CA ILE A 233 8.29 20.85 2.74
C ILE A 233 6.89 20.73 3.34
N PRO A 234 6.34 19.52 3.49
CA PRO A 234 5.06 19.34 4.13
C PRO A 234 5.14 19.68 5.62
N LYS A 235 3.98 19.71 6.26
CA LYS A 235 3.88 20.10 7.67
C LYS A 235 4.15 18.96 8.64
N PHE A 236 4.05 17.70 8.20
CA PHE A 236 4.17 16.52 9.05
C PHE A 236 3.14 16.55 10.20
N ASP A 237 1.93 17.05 9.94
CA ASP A 237 0.89 17.35 10.95
C ASP A 237 -0.33 16.43 10.89
N GLY A 238 -0.20 15.28 10.21
CA GLY A 238 -1.26 14.28 10.06
C GLY A 238 -0.85 12.91 10.62
N ILE A 239 -1.43 11.86 10.03
CA ILE A 239 -1.36 10.46 10.49
C ILE A 239 -0.66 9.51 9.51
N GLY A 240 -0.24 9.99 8.34
CA GLY A 240 0.45 9.17 7.34
C GLY A 240 1.94 9.00 7.66
N ALA A 241 2.78 8.96 6.62
CA ALA A 241 4.19 8.63 6.71
C ALA A 241 5.08 9.78 7.25
N ASN A 242 4.74 10.37 8.40
CA ASN A 242 5.50 11.52 8.90
C ASN A 242 6.87 11.12 9.47
N GLU A 243 6.92 10.19 10.43
CA GLU A 243 8.21 9.72 11.00
C GLU A 243 9.02 8.83 10.04
N TYR A 244 8.46 8.47 8.88
CA TYR A 244 9.17 7.70 7.84
C TYR A 244 10.54 8.31 7.46
N VAL A 245 10.64 9.64 7.36
CA VAL A 245 11.91 10.32 7.03
C VAL A 245 13.00 10.08 8.08
N VAL A 246 12.63 9.71 9.30
CA VAL A 246 13.53 9.33 10.39
C VAL A 246 13.74 7.81 10.39
N ASP A 247 12.67 7.04 10.37
CA ASP A 247 12.68 5.59 10.62
C ASP A 247 13.34 4.80 9.48
N VAL A 248 13.27 5.30 8.25
CA VAL A 248 13.96 4.72 7.10
C VAL A 248 15.47 4.66 7.32
N VAL A 249 16.03 5.63 8.07
CA VAL A 249 17.47 5.70 8.37
C VAL A 249 17.90 4.60 9.34
N HIS A 250 16.99 4.13 10.18
CA HIS A 250 17.23 3.06 11.14
C HIS A 250 17.03 1.66 10.54
N GLY A 251 16.65 1.57 9.26
CA GLY A 251 16.45 0.30 8.57
C GLY A 251 15.22 -0.48 9.04
N VAL A 252 14.25 0.22 9.66
CA VAL A 252 13.05 -0.40 10.22
C VAL A 252 11.80 -0.24 9.34
N CYS A 253 11.89 0.40 8.18
CA CYS A 253 10.79 0.48 7.22
C CYS A 253 11.06 -0.48 6.05
N ASP A 254 10.18 -1.46 5.85
CA ASP A 254 10.24 -2.36 4.69
C ASP A 254 9.49 -1.76 3.50
N PHE A 255 8.38 -1.06 3.76
CA PHE A 255 7.58 -0.39 2.72
C PHE A 255 6.93 0.92 3.21
N ILE A 256 6.48 1.72 2.24
CA ILE A 256 5.42 2.71 2.42
C ILE A 256 4.15 2.23 1.71
N SER A 257 3.00 2.52 2.29
CA SER A 257 1.71 2.30 1.65
C SER A 257 1.35 3.44 0.71
N ALA A 258 0.70 3.11 -0.39
CA ALA A 258 0.22 4.05 -1.38
C ALA A 258 -1.11 3.58 -1.98
N VAL A 259 -1.62 4.37 -2.94
CA VAL A 259 -2.82 4.10 -3.74
C VAL A 259 -4.13 4.56 -3.06
N ASP A 260 -4.13 4.70 -1.74
CA ASP A 260 -5.28 5.13 -0.96
C ASP A 260 -5.30 6.64 -0.64
N THR A 261 -4.20 7.37 -0.78
CA THR A 261 -4.14 8.83 -0.59
C THR A 261 -3.57 9.55 -1.83
N PRO A 262 -3.52 10.90 -1.89
CA PRO A 262 -3.03 11.61 -3.07
C PRO A 262 -1.60 11.22 -3.47
N ALA A 263 -1.44 10.73 -4.71
CA ALA A 263 -0.19 10.18 -5.24
C ALA A 263 1.03 11.10 -5.07
N VAL A 264 0.85 12.42 -5.22
CA VAL A 264 1.95 13.39 -5.10
C VAL A 264 2.49 13.43 -3.67
N TRP A 265 1.61 13.34 -2.67
CA TRP A 265 1.98 13.39 -1.26
C TRP A 265 2.69 12.10 -0.82
N GLU A 266 2.20 10.95 -1.28
CA GLU A 266 2.81 9.63 -1.04
C GLU A 266 4.19 9.50 -1.69
N LEU A 267 4.29 9.80 -2.99
CA LEU A 267 5.49 9.52 -3.77
C LEU A 267 6.63 10.52 -3.50
N SER A 268 6.33 11.76 -3.10
CA SER A 268 7.37 12.78 -2.91
C SER A 268 8.37 12.43 -1.81
N ILE A 269 7.88 12.08 -0.62
CA ILE A 269 8.77 11.70 0.49
C ILE A 269 9.56 10.44 0.15
N TRP A 270 8.93 9.47 -0.50
CA TRP A 270 9.58 8.24 -0.96
C TRP A 270 10.72 8.53 -1.93
N TYR A 271 10.45 9.28 -3.00
CA TYR A 271 11.44 9.65 -4.00
C TYR A 271 12.62 10.41 -3.39
N HIS A 272 12.38 11.32 -2.44
CA HIS A 272 13.46 12.01 -1.74
C HIS A 272 14.35 11.04 -0.94
N THR A 273 13.76 10.07 -0.24
CA THR A 273 14.53 9.04 0.49
C THR A 273 15.28 8.08 -0.44
N LEU A 274 14.67 7.65 -1.56
CA LEU A 274 15.36 6.85 -2.59
C LEU A 274 16.55 7.61 -3.20
N ASN A 275 16.39 8.91 -3.45
CA ASN A 275 17.47 9.78 -3.94
C ASN A 275 18.63 9.93 -2.95
N CYS A 276 18.39 9.65 -1.67
CA CYS A 276 19.39 9.60 -0.60
C CYS A 276 20.04 8.20 -0.45
N GLY A 277 19.62 7.21 -1.24
CA GLY A 277 20.17 5.85 -1.24
C GLY A 277 19.47 4.88 -0.29
N TYR A 278 18.34 5.26 0.31
CA TYR A 278 17.50 4.33 1.05
C TYR A 278 16.69 3.45 0.09
N THR A 279 16.28 2.28 0.57
CA THR A 279 15.76 1.20 -0.27
C THR A 279 14.39 0.70 0.14
N CYS A 280 13.66 1.48 0.96
CA CYS A 280 12.28 1.20 1.35
C CYS A 280 11.40 0.98 0.11
N ARG A 281 10.53 -0.03 0.16
CA ARG A 281 9.65 -0.41 -0.94
C ARG A 281 8.36 0.40 -0.96
N ILE A 282 7.59 0.25 -2.04
CA ILE A 282 6.22 0.74 -2.13
C ILE A 282 5.26 -0.45 -2.22
N SER A 283 4.11 -0.34 -1.56
CA SER A 283 3.02 -1.31 -1.59
C SER A 283 1.68 -0.58 -1.68
N GLY A 284 0.67 -1.26 -2.23
CA GLY A 284 -0.66 -0.68 -2.44
C GLY A 284 -1.66 -1.18 -1.40
N GLU A 285 -2.48 -0.26 -0.89
CA GLU A 285 -3.49 -0.55 0.12
C GLU A 285 -4.77 0.26 -0.13
N THR A 286 -5.88 -0.12 0.50
CA THR A 286 -7.14 0.62 0.41
C THR A 286 -7.51 1.39 1.68
N ASP A 287 -7.03 0.91 2.83
CA ASP A 287 -7.54 1.28 4.15
C ASP A 287 -9.09 1.23 4.18
N PHE A 288 -9.62 0.07 3.79
CA PHE A 288 -11.06 -0.16 3.74
C PHE A 288 -11.63 -0.32 5.16
N PRO A 289 -12.71 0.37 5.58
CA PRO A 289 -13.51 1.33 4.84
C PRO A 289 -13.25 2.78 5.30
N CYS A 290 -12.08 3.04 5.89
CA CYS A 290 -11.74 4.31 6.52
C CYS A 290 -11.37 5.36 5.47
N ILE A 291 -10.48 5.03 4.54
CA ILE A 291 -10.16 5.89 3.41
C ILE A 291 -11.11 5.60 2.27
N TYR A 292 -11.17 4.37 1.75
CA TYR A 292 -12.19 4.02 0.76
C TYR A 292 -13.21 3.07 1.32
N GLY A 293 -14.46 3.53 1.34
CA GLY A 293 -15.60 2.72 1.76
C GLY A 293 -16.21 1.89 0.65
N ASP A 294 -15.82 2.03 -0.62
CA ASP A 294 -16.59 1.41 -1.71
C ASP A 294 -16.31 -0.10 -1.83
N ARG A 295 -15.04 -0.53 -1.83
CA ARG A 295 -14.61 -1.93 -2.07
C ARG A 295 -13.27 -2.21 -1.39
N VAL A 296 -13.02 -3.46 -1.01
CA VAL A 296 -11.66 -3.91 -0.66
C VAL A 296 -10.80 -4.04 -1.91
N GLY A 297 -9.49 -3.77 -1.78
CA GLY A 297 -8.54 -3.86 -2.88
C GLY A 297 -8.72 -2.80 -3.97
N LEU A 298 -9.27 -1.61 -3.67
CA LEU A 298 -9.23 -0.51 -4.64
C LEU A 298 -7.80 -0.06 -4.88
N GLY A 299 -7.05 0.13 -3.80
CA GLY A 299 -5.60 0.12 -3.86
C GLY A 299 -5.10 -1.27 -3.57
N ARG A 300 -4.18 -1.74 -4.41
CA ARG A 300 -3.67 -3.11 -4.32
C ARG A 300 -2.22 -3.21 -4.76
N VAL A 301 -1.55 -4.21 -4.21
CA VAL A 301 -0.23 -4.66 -4.63
C VAL A 301 -0.36 -5.96 -5.41
N TYR A 302 0.52 -6.19 -6.38
CA TYR A 302 0.67 -7.46 -7.08
C TYR A 302 2.07 -7.98 -6.79
N VAL A 303 2.17 -9.16 -6.18
CA VAL A 303 3.43 -9.80 -5.84
C VAL A 303 3.70 -10.99 -6.75
N LYS A 304 4.90 -11.06 -7.31
CA LYS A 304 5.34 -12.20 -8.13
C LYS A 304 5.81 -13.35 -7.25
N LEU A 305 5.28 -14.55 -7.50
CA LEU A 305 5.82 -15.79 -6.96
C LEU A 305 6.58 -16.55 -8.05
N ASP A 306 7.49 -17.44 -7.64
CA ASP A 306 8.18 -18.33 -8.58
C ASP A 306 7.17 -19.28 -9.24
N ASP A 307 7.47 -19.64 -10.49
CA ASP A 307 6.64 -20.55 -11.25
C ASP A 307 6.48 -21.91 -10.52
N ASN A 308 5.27 -22.48 -10.59
CA ASN A 308 4.88 -23.74 -9.94
C ASN A 308 4.81 -23.73 -8.40
N GLN A 309 4.90 -22.57 -7.75
CA GLN A 309 4.61 -22.47 -6.32
C GLN A 309 3.15 -22.09 -6.09
N PRO A 310 2.41 -22.82 -5.22
CA PRO A 310 1.09 -22.38 -4.82
C PRO A 310 1.19 -21.09 -4.00
N LEU A 311 0.09 -20.32 -3.98
CA LEU A 311 -0.02 -19.14 -3.14
C LEU A 311 0.23 -19.53 -1.67
N ASN A 312 1.15 -18.82 -1.03
CA ASN A 312 1.51 -18.99 0.36
C ASN A 312 1.84 -17.62 0.94
N TYR A 313 1.31 -17.33 2.13
CA TYR A 313 1.40 -16.00 2.73
C TYR A 313 2.84 -15.59 3.01
N GLU A 314 3.66 -16.48 3.58
CA GLU A 314 5.04 -16.18 3.95
C GLU A 314 5.90 -15.81 2.73
N ARG A 315 5.64 -16.44 1.58
CA ARG A 315 6.31 -16.09 0.31
C ARG A 315 5.77 -14.79 -0.28
N TRP A 316 4.45 -14.61 -0.25
CA TRP A 316 3.82 -13.39 -0.75
C TRP A 316 4.26 -12.16 0.03
N ILE A 317 4.27 -12.22 1.36
CA ILE A 317 4.69 -11.10 2.21
C ILE A 317 6.20 -10.82 2.14
N ALA A 318 7.02 -11.86 1.91
CA ALA A 318 8.44 -11.67 1.60
C ALA A 318 8.64 -10.90 0.27
N GLY A 319 7.76 -11.09 -0.70
CA GLY A 319 7.77 -10.31 -1.94
C GLY A 319 7.49 -8.83 -1.73
N ILE A 320 6.67 -8.44 -0.74
CA ILE A 320 6.51 -7.03 -0.34
C ILE A 320 7.82 -6.47 0.23
N ARG A 321 8.44 -7.19 1.18
CA ARG A 321 9.74 -6.81 1.76
C ARG A 321 10.82 -6.63 0.70
N ASP A 322 10.93 -7.59 -0.22
CA ASP A 322 11.97 -7.59 -1.24
C ASP A 322 11.66 -6.62 -2.39
N GLY A 323 10.41 -6.15 -2.50
CA GLY A 323 9.94 -5.31 -3.59
C GLY A 323 9.69 -6.09 -4.87
N ARG A 324 9.43 -7.40 -4.79
CA ARG A 324 9.06 -8.26 -5.93
C ARG A 324 7.61 -8.02 -6.34
N SER A 325 7.25 -6.75 -6.47
CA SER A 325 5.89 -6.26 -6.55
C SER A 325 5.76 -4.92 -7.28
N TYR A 326 4.54 -4.62 -7.72
CA TYR A 326 4.10 -3.28 -8.13
C TYR A 326 2.74 -2.98 -7.49
N CYS A 327 2.37 -1.71 -7.39
CA CYS A 327 1.08 -1.29 -6.83
C CYS A 327 0.28 -0.44 -7.84
N GLY A 328 -1.04 -0.40 -7.65
CA GLY A 328 -1.94 0.42 -8.45
C GLY A 328 -3.42 0.15 -8.18
N ASP A 329 -4.28 0.75 -9.00
CA ASP A 329 -5.74 0.65 -8.93
C ASP A 329 -6.31 -0.69 -9.47
N GLY A 330 -5.43 -1.56 -9.99
CA GLY A 330 -5.80 -2.82 -10.63
C GLY A 330 -6.41 -2.70 -12.04
N LEU A 331 -6.50 -1.48 -12.58
CA LEU A 331 -6.85 -1.22 -13.99
C LEU A 331 -5.62 -0.97 -14.85
N SER A 332 -4.45 -0.79 -14.22
CA SER A 332 -3.14 -0.65 -14.85
C SER A 332 -2.14 -1.67 -14.28
N HIS A 333 -1.39 -2.33 -15.17
CA HIS A 333 -0.42 -3.36 -14.81
C HIS A 333 0.94 -3.08 -15.45
N LEU A 334 2.00 -3.19 -14.65
CA LEU A 334 3.40 -3.05 -15.05
C LEU A 334 4.17 -4.26 -14.51
N TYR A 335 3.99 -5.41 -15.15
CA TYR A 335 4.49 -6.69 -14.66
C TYR A 335 5.70 -7.16 -15.45
N ASP A 336 6.50 -8.03 -14.83
CA ASP A 336 7.78 -8.50 -15.35
C ASP A 336 8.75 -7.35 -15.72
N PHE A 337 8.73 -6.28 -14.91
CA PHE A 337 9.71 -5.20 -15.00
C PHE A 337 11.11 -5.73 -14.69
N GLN A 338 12.03 -5.53 -15.64
CA GLN A 338 13.42 -5.97 -15.55
C GLN A 338 14.39 -4.90 -16.02
N VAL A 339 15.60 -4.90 -15.44
CA VAL A 339 16.75 -4.14 -15.92
C VAL A 339 17.91 -5.11 -16.14
N ASN A 340 18.42 -5.18 -17.38
CA ASN A 340 19.44 -6.16 -17.79
C ASN A 340 19.08 -7.62 -17.44
N GLY A 341 17.79 -7.95 -17.49
CA GLY A 341 17.26 -9.27 -17.16
C GLY A 341 17.09 -9.55 -15.66
N LEU A 342 17.49 -8.63 -14.76
CA LEU A 342 17.17 -8.73 -13.33
C LEU A 342 15.74 -8.25 -13.10
N GLY A 343 14.85 -9.12 -12.62
CA GLY A 343 13.51 -8.74 -12.20
C GLY A 343 13.50 -7.91 -10.93
N VAL A 344 12.54 -7.00 -10.82
CA VAL A 344 12.30 -6.27 -9.57
C VAL A 344 12.10 -7.24 -8.40
N GLY A 345 12.78 -7.01 -7.29
CA GLY A 345 12.78 -7.83 -6.08
C GLY A 345 13.60 -9.11 -6.15
N GLU A 346 14.15 -9.47 -7.31
CA GLU A 346 15.05 -10.63 -7.41
C GLU A 346 16.41 -10.33 -6.80
N ALA A 347 17.08 -11.38 -6.31
CA ALA A 347 18.42 -11.27 -5.76
C ALA A 347 19.41 -10.88 -6.87
N GLY A 348 19.96 -9.67 -6.75
CA GLY A 348 20.94 -9.13 -7.69
C GLY A 348 22.35 -9.13 -7.12
N ASP A 349 23.10 -8.07 -7.40
CA ASP A 349 24.48 -7.89 -6.94
C ASP A 349 24.61 -8.05 -5.42
N GLN A 350 25.57 -8.88 -5.00
CA GLN A 350 25.79 -9.23 -3.60
C GLN A 350 24.55 -9.80 -2.89
N ASN A 351 23.66 -10.47 -3.63
CA ASN A 351 22.41 -11.04 -3.13
C ASN A 351 21.45 -10.00 -2.53
N ARG A 352 21.59 -8.72 -2.93
CA ARG A 352 20.69 -7.64 -2.54
C ARG A 352 19.50 -7.58 -3.52
N ALA A 353 18.28 -7.48 -3.00
CA ALA A 353 17.08 -7.45 -3.83
C ALA A 353 17.04 -6.21 -4.74
N SER A 354 16.86 -6.45 -6.04
CA SER A 354 16.81 -5.43 -7.09
C SER A 354 18.12 -4.64 -7.33
N PHE A 355 19.30 -5.14 -6.94
CA PHE A 355 20.56 -4.42 -7.19
C PHE A 355 21.27 -4.89 -8.47
N VAL A 356 21.66 -3.96 -9.34
CA VAL A 356 22.48 -4.22 -10.52
C VAL A 356 23.75 -3.37 -10.44
N ALA A 357 24.92 -3.99 -10.57
CA ALA A 357 26.19 -3.30 -10.70
C ALA A 357 26.54 -3.13 -12.19
N VAL A 358 26.91 -1.92 -12.60
CA VAL A 358 27.30 -1.59 -13.99
C VAL A 358 28.54 -0.68 -14.03
N LYS A 359 29.14 -0.54 -15.21
CA LYS A 359 30.22 0.41 -15.48
C LYS A 359 29.69 1.69 -16.09
N SER A 360 30.40 2.80 -15.87
CA SER A 360 30.08 4.05 -16.54
C SER A 360 30.12 3.88 -18.06
N GLY A 361 29.05 4.33 -18.73
CA GLY A 361 28.85 4.16 -20.17
C GLY A 361 28.14 2.86 -20.59
N ASP A 362 27.89 1.94 -19.67
CA ASP A 362 27.07 0.75 -19.97
C ASP A 362 25.64 1.17 -20.32
N LYS A 363 25.09 0.52 -21.35
CA LYS A 363 23.68 0.67 -21.70
C LYS A 363 22.85 -0.35 -20.92
N LEU A 364 21.82 0.13 -20.25
CA LEU A 364 20.81 -0.69 -19.61
C LEU A 364 19.69 -0.98 -20.59
N ARG A 365 19.30 -2.25 -20.67
CA ARG A 365 18.07 -2.67 -21.33
C ARG A 365 16.98 -2.81 -20.27
N VAL A 366 15.93 -2.00 -20.38
CA VAL A 366 14.78 -2.02 -19.49
C VAL A 366 13.58 -2.61 -20.23
N THR A 367 12.92 -3.61 -19.64
CA THR A 367 11.75 -4.27 -20.25
C THR A 367 10.60 -4.38 -19.26
N VAL A 368 9.37 -4.39 -19.77
CA VAL A 368 8.14 -4.58 -18.98
C VAL A 368 7.02 -5.10 -19.89
N ASN A 369 6.06 -5.84 -19.33
CA ASN A 369 4.76 -6.02 -19.94
C ASN A 369 3.78 -5.03 -19.32
N ALA A 370 3.18 -4.19 -20.15
CA ALA A 370 2.23 -3.18 -19.72
C ALA A 370 0.82 -3.50 -20.23
N ALA A 371 -0.19 -3.31 -19.39
CA ALA A 371 -1.60 -3.40 -19.77
C ALA A 371 -2.39 -2.36 -19.00
N ALA A 372 -3.43 -1.79 -19.61
CA ALA A 372 -4.35 -0.90 -18.94
C ALA A 372 -5.77 -1.05 -19.50
N LEU A 373 -6.78 -0.64 -18.74
CA LEU A 373 -8.16 -0.66 -19.18
C LEU A 373 -8.85 0.69 -18.97
N LEU A 374 -9.17 1.35 -20.08
CA LEU A 374 -10.01 2.53 -20.18
C LEU A 374 -11.29 2.21 -20.95
N GLU A 375 -12.40 2.83 -20.54
CA GLU A 375 -13.60 2.89 -21.39
C GLU A 375 -13.33 3.71 -22.66
N GLU A 376 -14.13 3.47 -23.71
CA GLU A 376 -13.98 4.18 -24.98
C GLU A 376 -14.25 5.68 -24.85
N THR A 377 -15.28 6.02 -24.07
CA THR A 377 -15.64 7.41 -23.81
C THR A 377 -14.91 7.91 -22.56
N PRO A 378 -14.23 9.08 -22.63
CA PRO A 378 -13.62 9.68 -21.46
C PRO A 378 -14.62 9.95 -20.34
N ASN A 379 -14.21 9.68 -19.10
CA ASN A 379 -14.96 10.05 -17.90
C ASN A 379 -14.36 11.31 -17.29
N ASP A 380 -14.86 12.46 -17.73
CA ASP A 380 -14.39 13.76 -17.26
C ASP A 380 -14.62 14.03 -15.78
N THR A 381 -15.58 13.34 -15.15
CA THR A 381 -15.80 13.48 -13.71
C THR A 381 -14.62 12.98 -12.88
N ILE A 382 -13.77 12.11 -13.44
CA ILE A 382 -12.52 11.63 -12.83
C ILE A 382 -11.32 12.33 -13.47
N ARG A 383 -11.25 12.37 -14.80
CA ARG A 383 -10.08 12.89 -15.54
C ARG A 383 -9.70 14.32 -15.15
N SER A 384 -10.68 15.21 -15.01
CA SER A 384 -10.43 16.63 -14.70
C SER A 384 -10.50 16.95 -13.21
N ARG A 385 -10.71 15.95 -12.36
CA ARG A 385 -10.78 16.14 -10.91
C ARG A 385 -9.37 16.47 -10.39
N PRO A 386 -9.19 17.33 -9.38
CA PRO A 386 -7.89 17.51 -8.72
C PRO A 386 -7.30 16.18 -8.21
N LEU A 387 -5.96 16.07 -8.19
CA LEU A 387 -5.26 14.85 -7.73
C LEU A 387 -5.42 14.61 -6.22
N ASP A 388 -5.75 15.66 -5.47
CA ASP A 388 -6.05 15.61 -4.03
C ASP A 388 -7.51 15.27 -3.71
N GLN A 389 -8.28 14.80 -4.71
CA GLN A 389 -9.65 14.35 -4.56
C GLN A 389 -9.83 12.92 -5.07
N LYS A 390 -10.67 12.13 -4.38
CA LYS A 390 -10.94 10.73 -4.74
C LYS A 390 -11.61 10.60 -6.12
N PRO A 391 -11.36 9.53 -6.89
CA PRO A 391 -10.31 8.55 -6.64
C PRO A 391 -8.94 9.20 -6.85
N TYR A 392 -8.01 9.01 -5.92
CA TYR A 392 -6.67 9.62 -5.97
C TYR A 392 -5.82 8.99 -7.06
N TRP A 393 -5.80 7.66 -7.06
CA TRP A 393 -5.17 6.84 -8.08
C TRP A 393 -6.23 6.27 -9.02
N HIS A 394 -6.13 6.57 -10.31
CA HIS A 394 -7.10 6.06 -11.29
C HIS A 394 -6.59 6.19 -12.73
N VAL A 395 -6.72 5.13 -13.53
CA VAL A 395 -6.27 5.07 -14.93
C VAL A 395 -6.86 6.18 -15.81
N GLU A 396 -8.10 6.60 -15.56
CA GLU A 396 -8.76 7.69 -16.30
C GLU A 396 -8.00 9.03 -16.20
N ARG A 397 -7.26 9.27 -15.10
CA ARG A 397 -6.41 10.45 -14.93
C ARG A 397 -5.16 10.41 -15.82
N ALA A 398 -4.76 9.21 -16.24
CA ALA A 398 -3.62 8.98 -17.14
C ALA A 398 -4.00 9.05 -18.63
N ARG A 399 -5.29 9.20 -18.96
CA ARG A 399 -5.78 9.23 -20.35
C ARG A 399 -5.15 10.38 -21.15
N ILE A 400 -4.67 10.06 -22.36
CA ILE A 400 -4.11 11.04 -23.29
C ILE A 400 -5.22 11.60 -24.20
N GLY A 401 -5.62 12.85 -23.93
CA GLY A 401 -6.65 13.53 -24.70
C GLY A 401 -7.96 12.73 -24.72
N ALA A 402 -8.60 12.62 -25.89
CA ALA A 402 -9.81 11.81 -26.09
C ALA A 402 -9.52 10.35 -26.50
N SER A 403 -8.26 9.94 -26.54
CA SER A 403 -7.89 8.57 -26.95
C SER A 403 -8.10 7.57 -25.81
N ARG A 404 -7.90 6.28 -26.08
CA ARG A 404 -7.76 5.23 -25.05
C ARG A 404 -6.30 4.97 -24.70
N LYS A 405 -5.38 5.91 -24.95
CA LYS A 405 -3.97 5.71 -24.64
C LYS A 405 -3.61 6.23 -23.25
N VAL A 406 -2.65 5.57 -22.61
CA VAL A 406 -2.00 6.01 -21.37
C VAL A 406 -0.47 6.00 -21.50
N PRO A 407 0.26 6.89 -20.78
CA PRO A 407 1.70 6.94 -20.81
C PRO A 407 2.32 5.92 -19.84
N VAL A 408 3.27 5.13 -20.32
CA VAL A 408 4.23 4.39 -19.49
C VAL A 408 5.53 5.18 -19.46
N GLU A 409 5.95 5.59 -18.27
CA GLU A 409 7.11 6.44 -18.05
C GLU A 409 8.26 5.65 -17.44
N LEU A 410 9.47 5.83 -18.00
CA LEU A 410 10.73 5.41 -17.38
C LEU A 410 11.15 6.47 -16.37
N ILE A 411 11.17 6.08 -15.09
CA ILE A 411 11.55 6.95 -13.98
C ILE A 411 12.98 6.65 -13.58
N VAL A 412 13.82 7.68 -13.54
CA VAL A 412 15.19 7.60 -13.04
C VAL A 412 15.38 8.70 -12.02
N ASN A 413 15.69 8.34 -10.77
CA ASN A 413 15.93 9.29 -9.68
C ASN A 413 14.79 10.30 -9.44
N GLY A 414 13.56 9.89 -9.73
CA GLY A 414 12.33 10.66 -9.54
C GLY A 414 11.84 11.39 -10.78
N GLU A 415 12.64 11.43 -11.84
CA GLU A 415 12.34 12.15 -13.09
C GLU A 415 11.86 11.19 -14.18
N ALA A 416 10.83 11.58 -14.93
CA ALA A 416 10.40 10.85 -16.12
C ALA A 416 11.32 11.16 -17.30
N VAL A 417 12.29 10.29 -17.56
CA VAL A 417 13.34 10.51 -18.59
C VAL A 417 12.93 10.04 -19.98
N GLU A 418 11.97 9.12 -20.07
CA GLU A 418 11.44 8.63 -21.33
C GLU A 418 9.97 8.19 -21.17
N ARG A 419 9.19 8.29 -22.26
CA ARG A 419 7.77 7.93 -22.29
C ARG A 419 7.48 7.03 -23.50
N ARG A 420 6.61 6.04 -23.29
CA ARG A 420 5.94 5.25 -24.33
C ARG A 420 4.43 5.30 -24.10
N GLU A 421 3.65 5.13 -25.14
CA GLU A 421 2.18 5.10 -25.05
C GLU A 421 1.71 3.68 -25.34
N ILE A 422 0.71 3.22 -24.57
CA ILE A 422 0.03 1.95 -24.80
C ILE A 422 -1.46 2.19 -25.02
N GLU A 423 -2.10 1.31 -25.79
CA GLU A 423 -3.57 1.27 -25.86
C GLU A 423 -4.13 0.64 -24.58
N ALA A 424 -5.01 1.34 -23.87
CA ALA A 424 -5.66 0.84 -22.65
C ALA A 424 -6.98 0.12 -22.98
N ASP A 425 -6.92 -0.89 -23.83
CA ASP A 425 -8.08 -1.71 -24.21
C ASP A 425 -8.16 -3.06 -23.49
N GLY A 426 -7.19 -3.32 -22.61
CA GLY A 426 -6.96 -4.58 -21.91
C GLY A 426 -5.92 -5.49 -22.57
N SER A 427 -5.35 -5.09 -23.72
CA SER A 427 -4.27 -5.85 -24.36
C SER A 427 -2.93 -5.72 -23.62
N GLN A 428 -2.14 -6.79 -23.64
CA GLN A 428 -0.79 -6.83 -23.09
C GLN A 428 0.20 -6.31 -24.15
N GLN A 429 0.99 -5.31 -23.78
CA GLN A 429 1.94 -4.63 -24.68
C GLN A 429 3.35 -4.68 -24.07
N PRO A 430 4.26 -5.51 -24.63
CA PRO A 430 5.65 -5.52 -24.20
C PRO A 430 6.35 -4.24 -24.63
N LEU A 431 7.08 -3.61 -23.70
CA LEU A 431 7.84 -2.39 -23.94
C LEU A 431 9.32 -2.60 -23.68
N THR A 432 10.15 -1.79 -24.32
CA THR A 432 11.60 -1.75 -24.09
C THR A 432 12.08 -0.30 -24.10
N PHE A 433 12.98 0.01 -23.19
CA PHE A 433 13.70 1.28 -23.09
C PHE A 433 15.20 0.98 -23.04
N ASP A 434 16.00 1.87 -23.64
CA ASP A 434 17.46 1.83 -23.58
C ASP A 434 17.94 3.07 -22.83
N TYR A 435 18.63 2.86 -21.70
CA TYR A 435 19.06 3.97 -20.84
C TYR A 435 20.54 3.84 -20.48
N THR A 436 21.28 4.94 -20.52
CA THR A 436 22.68 4.98 -20.06
C THR A 436 22.75 5.81 -18.79
N PRO A 437 22.96 5.21 -17.61
CA PRO A 437 23.01 5.94 -16.35
C PRO A 437 24.26 6.81 -16.29
N GLU A 438 24.07 8.10 -16.00
CA GLU A 438 25.18 9.04 -15.77
C GLU A 438 25.83 8.86 -14.39
N ARG A 439 25.11 8.23 -13.46
CA ARG A 439 25.50 7.99 -12.06
C ARG A 439 24.66 6.86 -11.48
N SER A 440 25.04 6.36 -10.31
CA SER A 440 24.20 5.41 -9.56
C SER A 440 22.79 5.98 -9.35
N SER A 441 21.79 5.16 -9.64
CA SER A 441 20.41 5.59 -9.74
C SER A 441 19.46 4.50 -9.27
N TRP A 442 18.24 4.89 -8.95
CA TRP A 442 17.12 3.95 -8.90
C TRP A 442 16.27 4.15 -10.15
N ILE A 443 15.78 3.04 -10.71
CA ILE A 443 15.00 3.00 -11.94
C ILE A 443 13.67 2.31 -11.64
N ALA A 444 12.57 2.93 -12.04
CA ALA A 444 11.23 2.36 -11.92
C ALA A 444 10.39 2.68 -13.16
N LEU A 445 9.21 2.06 -13.25
CA LEU A 445 8.22 2.37 -14.25
C LEU A 445 6.93 2.81 -13.58
N ARG A 446 6.21 3.73 -14.22
CA ARG A 446 4.88 4.15 -13.75
C ARG A 446 3.94 4.47 -14.91
N ILE A 447 2.65 4.38 -14.62
CA ILE A 447 1.60 5.06 -15.37
C ILE A 447 1.00 6.02 -14.35
N PHE A 448 1.33 7.31 -14.44
CA PHE A 448 0.92 8.27 -13.42
C PHE A 448 -0.54 8.71 -13.61
N PRO A 449 -1.39 8.72 -12.56
CA PRO A 449 -1.19 8.29 -11.18
C PRO A 449 -1.91 6.96 -10.86
N THR A 450 -1.82 5.93 -11.69
CA THR A 450 -2.62 4.68 -11.60
C THR A 450 -1.79 3.45 -11.22
N ALA A 451 -0.50 3.40 -11.56
CA ALA A 451 0.38 2.29 -11.20
C ALA A 451 1.85 2.72 -11.05
N HIS A 452 2.58 2.06 -10.16
CA HIS A 452 4.01 2.27 -9.93
C HIS A 452 4.72 0.94 -9.57
N THR A 453 5.87 0.66 -10.18
CA THR A 453 6.69 -0.51 -9.82
C THR A 453 7.58 -0.23 -8.62
N ASN A 454 8.01 -1.26 -7.89
CA ASN A 454 9.22 -1.09 -7.07
C ASN A 454 10.46 -0.79 -7.95
N PRO A 455 11.51 -0.16 -7.39
CA PRO A 455 12.69 0.20 -8.17
C PRO A 455 13.70 -0.95 -8.31
N VAL A 456 14.45 -0.91 -9.40
CA VAL A 456 15.77 -1.53 -9.52
C VAL A 456 16.85 -0.49 -9.21
N PHE A 457 17.75 -0.83 -8.30
CA PHE A 457 18.87 -0.01 -7.86
C PHE A 457 20.10 -0.31 -8.70
N VAL A 458 20.59 0.70 -9.41
CA VAL A 458 21.74 0.59 -10.31
C VAL A 458 22.94 1.30 -9.68
N GLU A 459 23.98 0.56 -9.37
CA GLU A 459 25.25 1.08 -8.88
C GLU A 459 26.26 1.18 -10.02
N VAL A 460 26.67 2.40 -10.37
CA VAL A 460 27.66 2.68 -11.41
C VAL A 460 29.04 2.76 -10.76
N ASP A 461 29.98 1.92 -11.23
CA ASP A 461 31.37 1.86 -10.74
C ASP A 461 31.49 1.70 -9.21
N GLY A 462 30.55 0.97 -8.60
CA GLY A 462 30.50 0.71 -7.17
C GLY A 462 30.18 1.92 -6.30
N GLN A 463 29.72 3.03 -6.90
CA GLN A 463 29.30 4.22 -6.15
C GLN A 463 27.91 4.03 -5.56
N PRO A 464 27.64 4.52 -4.34
CA PRO A 464 26.30 4.46 -3.75
C PRO A 464 25.33 5.37 -4.49
N ILE A 465 24.04 5.09 -4.36
CA ILE A 465 22.98 5.98 -4.85
C ILE A 465 22.97 7.24 -3.96
N ARG A 466 23.45 8.35 -4.51
CA ARG A 466 23.34 9.71 -3.97
C ARG A 466 22.87 10.62 -5.09
N ALA A 467 21.68 10.30 -5.59
CA ALA A 467 21.19 10.80 -6.86
C ALA A 467 21.07 12.32 -6.87
N ASN A 468 20.61 12.91 -5.76
CA ASN A 468 20.22 14.30 -5.72
C ASN A 468 20.54 14.96 -4.35
N ARG A 469 21.50 15.90 -4.35
CA ARG A 469 21.88 16.69 -3.17
C ARG A 469 20.69 17.46 -2.56
N ARG A 470 19.83 18.04 -3.41
CA ARG A 470 18.65 18.80 -2.96
C ARG A 470 17.65 17.90 -2.23
N SER A 471 17.57 16.61 -2.57
CA SER A 471 16.75 15.66 -1.80
C SER A 471 17.30 15.43 -0.40
N ALA A 472 18.62 15.35 -0.22
CA ALA A 472 19.21 15.27 1.11
C ALA A 472 19.01 16.55 1.94
N GLU A 473 19.07 17.73 1.31
CA GLU A 473 18.71 19.00 1.95
C GLU A 473 17.23 19.05 2.34
N TRP A 474 16.34 18.55 1.46
CA TRP A 474 14.91 18.42 1.74
C TRP A 474 14.66 17.49 2.93
N CYS A 475 15.26 16.28 2.93
CA CYS A 475 15.11 15.31 4.01
C CYS A 475 15.61 15.85 5.34
N LEU A 476 16.76 16.54 5.35
CA LEU A 476 17.28 17.16 6.57
C LEU A 476 16.30 18.19 7.14
N LYS A 477 15.71 19.04 6.29
CA LYS A 477 14.69 20.00 6.71
C LYS A 477 13.39 19.32 7.14
N ALA A 478 12.99 18.25 6.46
CA ALA A 478 11.82 17.44 6.81
C ALA A 478 11.95 16.82 8.21
N VAL A 479 13.12 16.27 8.56
CA VAL A 479 13.39 15.76 9.93
C VAL A 479 13.16 16.85 11.00
N ASP A 480 13.59 18.09 10.74
CA ASP A 480 13.39 19.20 11.66
C ASP A 480 11.92 19.63 11.76
N VAL A 481 11.18 19.67 10.66
CA VAL A 481 9.75 19.99 10.67
C VAL A 481 8.96 18.90 11.39
N CYS A 482 9.22 17.63 11.09
CA CYS A 482 8.60 16.49 11.75
C CYS A 482 8.85 16.51 13.26
N TRP A 483 10.10 16.73 13.70
CA TRP A 483 10.42 16.80 15.13
C TRP A 483 9.58 17.87 15.84
N ASN A 484 9.52 19.06 15.26
CA ASN A 484 8.77 20.17 15.85
C ASN A 484 7.26 19.92 15.87
N ALA A 485 6.73 19.19 14.89
CA ALA A 485 5.32 18.81 14.85
C ALA A 485 4.97 17.73 15.89
N LYS A 486 5.88 16.76 16.15
CA LYS A 486 5.55 15.55 16.93
C LYS A 486 6.00 15.58 18.39
N ARG A 487 7.14 16.21 18.72
CA ARG A 487 7.83 16.11 20.03
C ARG A 487 6.97 16.35 21.28
N ASN A 488 5.93 17.17 21.17
CA ASN A 488 5.09 17.55 22.31
C ASN A 488 4.09 16.45 22.70
N ASN A 489 3.74 15.58 21.75
CA ASN A 489 2.85 14.44 21.99
C ASN A 489 3.61 13.17 22.40
N ILE A 490 4.92 13.12 22.14
CA ILE A 490 5.79 12.07 22.67
C ILE A 490 5.87 12.19 24.19
N HIS A 491 5.61 11.08 24.87
CA HIS A 491 5.70 10.96 26.32
C HIS A 491 7.06 11.44 26.83
N GLU A 492 7.06 12.18 27.95
CA GLU A 492 8.28 12.77 28.52
C GLU A 492 9.39 11.73 28.75
N ARG A 493 9.02 10.53 29.22
CA ARG A 493 9.93 9.39 29.43
C ARG A 493 10.61 8.86 28.16
N GLU A 494 10.00 9.06 27.00
CA GLU A 494 10.46 8.54 25.70
C GLU A 494 11.16 9.61 24.86
N ARG A 495 10.94 10.89 25.16
CA ARG A 495 11.39 12.03 24.34
C ARG A 495 12.90 12.06 24.11
N ALA A 496 13.71 11.71 25.11
CA ALA A 496 15.17 11.69 24.96
C ALA A 496 15.64 10.60 23.97
N ALA A 497 14.98 9.43 23.97
CA ALA A 497 15.28 8.37 23.02
C ALA A 497 14.82 8.74 21.61
N ALA A 498 13.64 9.38 21.50
CA ALA A 498 13.14 9.91 20.23
C ALA A 498 14.07 10.98 19.64
N GLU A 499 14.50 11.95 20.44
CA GLU A 499 15.42 13.00 19.99
C GLU A 499 16.73 12.42 19.46
N ALA A 500 17.29 11.42 20.15
CA ALA A 500 18.50 10.72 19.70
C ALA A 500 18.30 10.01 18.35
N ALA A 501 17.14 9.40 18.12
CA ALA A 501 16.82 8.77 16.83
C ALA A 501 16.69 9.80 15.69
N TYR A 502 16.06 10.95 15.95
CA TYR A 502 16.00 12.06 15.00
C TYR A 502 17.40 12.61 14.69
N ASP A 503 18.28 12.70 15.69
CA ASP A 503 19.67 13.13 15.48
C ASP A 503 20.48 12.17 14.62
N VAL A 504 20.24 10.86 14.73
CA VAL A 504 20.81 9.88 13.79
C VAL A 504 20.37 10.17 12.36
N ALA A 505 19.07 10.45 12.14
CA ALA A 505 18.56 10.82 10.83
C ALA A 505 19.19 12.12 10.29
N ARG A 506 19.28 13.17 11.12
CA ARG A 506 19.98 14.43 10.76
C ARG A 506 21.41 14.17 10.33
N GLN A 507 22.15 13.35 11.09
CA GLN A 507 23.53 13.03 10.77
C GLN A 507 23.64 12.23 9.46
N ALA A 508 22.75 11.28 9.23
CA ALA A 508 22.76 10.47 8.01
C ALA A 508 22.55 11.33 6.76
N TYR A 509 21.54 12.21 6.74
CA TYR A 509 21.33 13.12 5.61
C TYR A 509 22.48 14.13 5.45
N ARG A 510 23.06 14.63 6.55
CA ARG A 510 24.25 15.51 6.48
C ARG A 510 25.48 14.85 5.88
N ARG A 511 25.65 13.52 6.03
CA ARG A 511 26.79 12.78 5.41
C ARG A 511 26.67 12.65 3.89
N ILE A 512 25.48 12.89 3.33
CA ILE A 512 25.24 12.87 1.88
C ILE A 512 25.62 14.23 1.24
N LEU A 513 25.49 15.31 2.02
CA LEU A 513 25.86 16.68 1.65
C LEU A 513 27.37 16.92 1.76
#